data_AF-A0A3Q9VAL1-F1
#
_entry.id   AF-A0A3Q9VAL1-F1
#
_cell.length_a   1.000
_cell.length_b   1.000
_cell.length_c   1.000
_cell.angle_alpha   90.00
_cell.angle_beta   90.00
_cell.angle_gamma   90.00
#
_symmetry.space_group_name_H-M   'P 1'
#
loop_
_entity.id
_entity.type
_entity.pdbx_description
1 polymer ?
#
loop_
_entity_poly.entity_id
_entity_poly.type
_entity_poly.pdbx_seq_one_letter_code
_entity_poly.pdbx_strand_id
1 'polypeptide(L)'
;MNNLLEKEFNSFIDNIMEIRLEDPLKAIYLLDEGQKQFPISAMQKEIEAIRNSITFQLKKNNLITKTSLDTLSLINSLKNKKMDYIFMLNYNELKKRDISKYLSEFQHFFEGKGFDNSGFQTLIYDLLQTKNVDYDYKVKNEIINPKKDGSFLKNPSIAKLEKEILESFNKDIAKSKIARQVFSAYLFQNWIDILKNKTIEDHKIIENVTAVLFNEKEEKDLNESEKILYALFK
;
A
#
# COMPACT_ATOMS: atom_id res chain seq x y z
N MET A 1 -38.89 7.98 -11.09
CA MET A 1 -37.70 7.39 -10.44
C MET A 1 -36.48 8.31 -10.52
N ASN A 2 -36.14 8.87 -11.70
CA ASN A 2 -35.02 9.82 -11.85
C ASN A 2 -35.07 11.06 -10.92
N ASN A 3 -36.23 11.72 -10.78
CA ASN A 3 -36.33 12.96 -9.98
C ASN A 3 -36.13 12.76 -8.47
N LEU A 4 -36.34 11.56 -7.93
CA LEU A 4 -36.11 11.30 -6.51
C LEU A 4 -34.62 11.08 -6.25
N LEU A 5 -33.99 10.23 -7.06
CA LEU A 5 -32.55 9.96 -6.99
C LEU A 5 -31.72 11.22 -7.23
N GLU A 6 -32.14 12.11 -8.14
CA GLU A 6 -31.49 13.39 -8.37
C GLU A 6 -31.58 14.33 -7.17
N LYS A 7 -32.72 14.37 -6.47
CA LYS A 7 -32.86 15.14 -5.23
C LYS A 7 -31.99 14.58 -4.10
N GLU A 8 -31.97 13.26 -3.94
CA GLU A 8 -31.11 12.58 -2.97
C GLU A 8 -29.63 12.86 -3.25
N PHE A 9 -29.24 12.80 -4.52
CA PHE A 9 -27.89 13.13 -4.96
C PHE A 9 -27.52 14.59 -4.66
N ASN A 10 -28.39 15.56 -5.00
CA ASN A 10 -28.13 16.96 -4.73
C ASN A 10 -27.98 17.24 -3.22
N SER A 11 -28.87 16.66 -2.39
CA SER A 11 -28.75 16.78 -0.94
C SER A 11 -27.47 16.14 -0.40
N PHE A 12 -27.03 15.03 -1.00
CA PHE A 12 -25.75 14.41 -0.67
C PHE A 12 -24.58 15.34 -1.02
N ILE A 13 -24.57 15.94 -2.21
CA ILE A 13 -23.52 16.88 -2.62
C ILE A 13 -23.49 18.12 -1.72
N ASP A 14 -24.64 18.71 -1.40
CA ASP A 14 -24.71 19.88 -0.51
C ASP A 14 -24.06 19.60 0.84
N ASN A 15 -24.37 18.44 1.44
CA ASN A 15 -23.75 18.00 2.69
C ASN A 15 -22.22 17.78 2.55
N ILE A 16 -21.75 17.21 1.43
CA ILE A 16 -20.30 17.08 1.17
C ILE A 16 -19.62 18.46 1.11
N MET A 17 -20.28 19.44 0.49
CA MET A 17 -19.73 20.78 0.28
C MET A 17 -19.56 21.56 1.59
N GLU A 18 -20.39 21.27 2.59
CA GLU A 18 -20.24 21.75 3.96
C GLU A 18 -19.09 21.02 4.68
N ILE A 19 -19.14 19.69 4.72
CA ILE A 19 -18.17 18.85 5.47
C ILE A 19 -16.74 19.08 4.98
N ARG A 20 -16.52 19.24 3.67
CA ARG A 20 -15.17 19.29 3.08
C ARG A 20 -14.29 20.43 3.60
N LEU A 21 -14.88 21.50 4.13
CA LEU A 21 -14.14 22.63 4.67
C LEU A 21 -13.59 22.33 6.08
N GLU A 22 -14.32 21.55 6.86
CA GLU A 22 -13.99 21.21 8.24
C GLU A 22 -13.24 19.87 8.36
N ASP A 23 -13.68 18.88 7.58
CA ASP A 23 -13.22 17.49 7.61
C ASP A 23 -13.11 16.92 6.18
N PRO A 24 -12.08 17.34 5.43
CA PRO A 24 -11.91 16.93 4.03
C PRO A 24 -11.69 15.41 3.87
N LEU A 25 -11.14 14.72 4.87
CA LEU A 25 -11.00 13.25 4.81
C LEU A 25 -12.37 12.56 4.92
N LYS A 26 -13.23 13.01 5.83
CA LYS A 26 -14.60 12.48 5.93
C LYS A 26 -15.41 12.76 4.69
N ALA A 27 -15.28 13.96 4.11
CA ALA A 27 -15.92 14.29 2.84
C ALA A 27 -15.49 13.31 1.74
N ILE A 28 -14.19 13.00 1.62
CA ILE A 28 -13.70 12.03 0.63
C ILE A 28 -14.22 10.61 0.92
N TYR A 29 -14.21 10.17 2.18
CA TYR A 29 -14.76 8.87 2.54
C TYR A 29 -16.25 8.74 2.15
N LEU A 30 -17.05 9.76 2.44
CA LEU A 30 -18.47 9.79 2.08
C LEU A 30 -18.67 9.82 0.56
N LEU A 31 -17.81 10.53 -0.19
CA LEU A 31 -17.81 10.51 -1.66
C LEU A 31 -17.51 9.10 -2.20
N ASP A 32 -16.49 8.42 -1.67
CA ASP A 32 -16.11 7.06 -2.07
C ASP A 32 -17.25 6.06 -1.78
N GLU A 33 -17.93 6.19 -0.63
CA GLU A 33 -19.13 5.39 -0.33
C GLU A 33 -20.33 5.77 -1.22
N GLY A 34 -20.48 7.06 -1.53
CA GLY A 34 -21.52 7.58 -2.42
C GLY A 34 -21.44 7.00 -3.83
N GLN A 35 -20.24 6.70 -4.34
CA GLN A 35 -20.07 6.04 -5.66
C GLN A 35 -20.80 4.69 -5.75
N LYS A 36 -20.97 3.99 -4.63
CA LYS A 36 -21.72 2.72 -4.55
C LYS A 36 -23.23 2.94 -4.56
N GLN A 37 -23.69 4.10 -4.08
CA GLN A 37 -25.10 4.45 -3.96
C GLN A 37 -25.64 5.12 -5.24
N PHE A 38 -24.79 5.86 -5.96
CA PHE A 38 -25.15 6.62 -7.15
C PHE A 38 -24.45 6.06 -8.41
N PRO A 39 -25.03 5.03 -9.08
CA PRO A 39 -24.38 4.35 -10.20
C PRO A 39 -24.44 5.13 -11.53
N ILE A 40 -25.17 6.25 -11.59
CA ILE A 40 -25.32 7.03 -12.83
C ILE A 40 -23.99 7.69 -13.19
N SER A 41 -23.52 7.49 -14.43
CA SER A 41 -22.22 7.99 -14.88
C SER A 41 -22.03 9.50 -14.70
N ALA A 42 -23.06 10.32 -14.91
CA ALA A 42 -22.99 11.76 -14.65
C ALA A 42 -22.74 12.08 -13.16
N MET A 43 -23.48 11.43 -12.25
CA MET A 43 -23.30 11.57 -10.80
C MET A 43 -21.92 11.07 -10.36
N GLN A 44 -21.45 9.95 -10.90
CA GLN A 44 -20.10 9.43 -10.62
C GLN A 44 -19.00 10.41 -11.05
N LYS A 45 -19.14 11.03 -12.22
CA LYS A 45 -18.19 12.06 -12.71
C LYS A 45 -18.18 13.28 -11.80
N GLU A 46 -19.33 13.70 -11.29
CA GLU A 46 -19.44 14.81 -10.36
C GLU A 46 -18.82 14.49 -8.99
N ILE A 47 -19.11 13.29 -8.44
CA ILE A 47 -18.45 12.78 -7.23
C ILE A 47 -16.92 12.82 -7.39
N GLU A 48 -16.40 12.29 -8.50
CA GLU A 48 -14.97 12.24 -8.77
C GLU A 48 -14.37 13.65 -8.95
N ALA A 49 -15.08 14.58 -9.59
CA ALA A 49 -14.65 15.96 -9.73
C ALA A 49 -14.52 16.65 -8.37
N ILE A 50 -15.49 16.46 -7.47
CA ILE A 50 -15.45 17.00 -6.11
C ILE A 50 -14.33 16.35 -5.31
N ARG A 51 -14.19 15.02 -5.38
CA ARG A 51 -13.10 14.26 -4.72
C ARG A 51 -11.72 14.81 -5.13
N ASN A 52 -11.52 15.05 -6.41
CA ASN A 52 -10.27 15.61 -6.94
C ASN A 52 -10.04 17.06 -6.51
N SER A 53 -11.10 17.87 -6.44
CA SER A 53 -11.04 19.24 -5.93
C SER A 53 -10.62 19.29 -4.46
N ILE A 54 -11.21 18.45 -3.60
CA ILE A 54 -10.83 18.34 -2.18
C ILE A 54 -9.37 17.88 -2.05
N THR A 55 -8.98 16.85 -2.82
CA THR A 55 -7.60 16.34 -2.83
C THR A 55 -6.60 17.43 -3.24
N PHE A 56 -6.95 18.27 -4.22
CA PHE A 56 -6.12 19.39 -4.63
C PHE A 56 -5.96 20.43 -3.51
N GLN A 57 -7.05 20.77 -2.79
CA GLN A 57 -6.97 21.69 -1.66
C GLN A 57 -6.13 21.12 -0.51
N LEU A 58 -6.25 19.83 -0.22
CA LEU A 58 -5.40 19.14 0.76
C LEU A 58 -3.90 19.26 0.41
N LYS A 59 -3.55 19.07 -0.87
CA LYS A 59 -2.16 19.25 -1.35
C LYS A 59 -1.70 20.70 -1.15
N LYS A 60 -2.54 21.67 -1.50
CA LYS A 60 -2.23 23.10 -1.31
C LYS A 60 -2.02 23.45 0.17
N ASN A 61 -2.72 22.78 1.07
CA ASN A 61 -2.61 22.93 2.52
C ASN A 61 -1.54 22.01 3.14
N ASN A 62 -0.52 21.60 2.36
CA ASN A 62 0.60 20.77 2.82
C ASN A 62 0.19 19.44 3.47
N LEU A 63 -0.93 18.85 3.02
CA LEU A 63 -1.44 17.58 3.54
C LEU A 63 -1.76 17.62 5.04
N ILE A 64 -2.01 18.81 5.59
CA ILE A 64 -2.50 18.96 6.97
C ILE A 64 -4.02 18.81 6.94
N THR A 65 -4.52 17.91 7.77
CA THR A 65 -5.96 17.63 7.85
C THR A 65 -6.37 17.23 9.26
N LYS A 66 -7.68 17.31 9.52
CA LYS A 66 -8.34 16.79 10.71
C LYS A 66 -9.45 15.87 10.24
N THR A 67 -9.76 14.86 11.05
CA THR A 67 -10.91 14.01 10.76
C THR A 67 -11.63 13.50 12.00
N SER A 68 -12.95 13.49 11.87
CA SER A 68 -13.93 12.90 12.77
C SER A 68 -14.31 11.47 12.38
N LEU A 69 -13.71 10.91 11.31
CA LEU A 69 -13.88 9.50 10.97
C LEU A 69 -13.49 8.62 12.17
N ASP A 70 -14.35 7.65 12.47
CA ASP A 70 -14.04 6.61 13.44
C ASP A 70 -12.97 5.64 12.89
N THR A 71 -12.47 4.77 13.77
CA THR A 71 -11.35 3.87 13.42
C THR A 71 -11.75 2.86 12.34
N LEU A 72 -12.97 2.33 12.36
CA LEU A 72 -13.44 1.39 11.36
C LEU A 72 -13.59 2.07 9.99
N SER A 73 -14.11 3.29 9.97
CA SER A 73 -14.22 4.09 8.74
C SER A 73 -12.85 4.40 8.12
N LEU A 74 -11.84 4.70 8.96
CA LEU A 74 -10.44 4.84 8.51
C LEU A 74 -9.90 3.53 7.92
N ILE A 75 -10.11 2.40 8.60
CA ILE A 75 -9.71 1.07 8.10
C ILE A 75 -10.38 0.79 6.75
N ASN A 76 -11.69 1.04 6.63
CA ASN A 76 -12.44 0.82 5.40
C ASN A 76 -11.94 1.71 4.25
N SER A 77 -11.55 2.95 4.53
CA SER A 77 -10.98 3.85 3.52
C SER A 77 -9.68 3.30 2.94
N LEU A 78 -8.86 2.62 3.74
CA LEU A 78 -7.63 1.98 3.28
C LEU A 78 -7.89 0.73 2.42
N LYS A 79 -9.07 0.10 2.51
CA LYS A 79 -9.41 -1.13 1.75
C LYS A 79 -9.48 -0.89 0.24
N ASN A 80 -9.59 0.35 -0.23
CA ASN A 80 -9.50 0.70 -1.65
C ASN A 80 -8.08 0.49 -2.22
N LYS A 81 -7.04 0.34 -1.38
CA LYS A 81 -5.64 0.02 -1.77
C LYS A 81 -4.97 0.98 -2.76
N LYS A 82 -5.61 2.08 -3.15
CA LYS A 82 -5.01 3.14 -3.96
C LYS A 82 -4.04 3.95 -3.10
N MET A 83 -2.73 3.74 -3.25
CA MET A 83 -1.68 4.47 -2.53
C MET A 83 -1.52 5.93 -2.99
N ASP A 84 -2.58 6.73 -2.87
CA ASP A 84 -2.55 8.16 -3.12
C ASP A 84 -2.33 8.96 -1.82
N TYR A 85 -2.43 10.28 -1.92
CA TYR A 85 -2.30 11.16 -0.76
C TYR A 85 -3.38 10.89 0.31
N ILE A 86 -4.59 10.52 -0.10
CA ILE A 86 -5.71 10.26 0.82
C ILE A 86 -5.43 9.00 1.62
N PHE A 87 -4.91 7.97 0.95
CA PHE A 87 -4.42 6.78 1.61
C PHE A 87 -3.40 7.09 2.71
N MET A 88 -2.36 7.88 2.38
CA MET A 88 -1.32 8.23 3.36
C MET A 88 -1.87 9.03 4.54
N LEU A 89 -2.85 9.92 4.29
CA LEU A 89 -3.52 10.68 5.33
C LEU A 89 -4.33 9.78 6.27
N ASN A 90 -5.14 8.87 5.71
CA ASN A 90 -5.91 7.89 6.49
C ASN A 90 -4.98 6.97 7.29
N TYR A 91 -3.88 6.51 6.69
CA TYR A 91 -2.87 5.69 7.35
C TYR A 91 -2.22 6.43 8.53
N ASN A 92 -1.84 7.69 8.33
CA ASN A 92 -1.24 8.52 9.37
C ASN A 92 -2.21 8.83 10.53
N GLU A 93 -3.49 8.99 10.25
CA GLU A 93 -4.51 9.12 11.28
C GLU A 93 -4.70 7.80 12.03
N LEU A 94 -4.76 6.66 11.33
CA LEU A 94 -4.90 5.33 11.93
C LEU A 94 -3.73 4.99 12.87
N LYS A 95 -2.50 5.42 12.55
CA LYS A 95 -1.32 5.31 13.44
C LYS A 95 -1.55 5.91 14.84
N LYS A 96 -2.46 6.88 14.98
CA LYS A 96 -2.77 7.55 16.25
C LYS A 96 -3.95 6.91 17.00
N ARG A 97 -4.71 6.02 16.36
CA ARG A 97 -5.93 5.41 16.93
C ARG A 97 -5.64 4.09 17.64
N ASP A 98 -6.57 3.69 18.51
CA ASP A 98 -6.64 2.32 19.02
C ASP A 98 -7.37 1.43 18.01
N ILE A 99 -6.74 0.33 17.62
CA ILE A 99 -7.23 -0.61 16.61
C ILE A 99 -7.64 -1.97 17.22
N SER A 100 -7.52 -2.13 18.53
CA SER A 100 -7.68 -3.41 19.24
C SER A 100 -9.01 -4.13 18.97
N LYS A 101 -10.09 -3.38 18.76
CA LYS A 101 -11.43 -3.91 18.46
C LYS A 101 -11.62 -4.36 17.01
N TYR A 102 -10.70 -4.03 16.12
CA TYR A 102 -10.85 -4.19 14.68
C TYR A 102 -9.75 -5.07 14.07
N LEU A 103 -9.04 -5.87 14.86
CA LEU A 103 -7.92 -6.68 14.38
C LEU A 103 -8.32 -7.62 13.25
N SER A 104 -9.49 -8.25 13.33
CA SER A 104 -10.00 -9.14 12.27
C SER A 104 -10.20 -8.43 10.93
N GLU A 105 -10.51 -7.13 10.92
CA GLU A 105 -10.72 -6.36 9.68
C GLU A 105 -9.44 -6.26 8.84
N PHE A 106 -8.27 -6.36 9.48
CA PHE A 106 -7.00 -6.27 8.77
C PHE A 106 -6.69 -7.51 7.92
N GLN A 107 -7.41 -8.63 8.10
CA GLN A 107 -7.27 -9.82 7.25
C GLN A 107 -7.50 -9.49 5.77
N HIS A 108 -8.43 -8.56 5.47
CA HIS A 108 -8.74 -8.15 4.10
C HIS A 108 -7.52 -7.61 3.33
N PHE A 109 -6.61 -6.95 4.03
CA PHE A 109 -5.40 -6.39 3.41
C PHE A 109 -4.44 -7.50 2.93
N PHE A 110 -4.47 -8.67 3.57
CA PHE A 110 -3.59 -9.80 3.31
C PHE A 110 -4.13 -10.82 2.28
N GLU A 111 -5.35 -10.63 1.79
CA GLU A 111 -5.99 -11.52 0.80
C GLU A 111 -5.53 -11.25 -0.65
N GLY A 112 -4.97 -10.06 -0.89
CA GLY A 112 -4.55 -9.63 -2.23
C GLY A 112 -3.33 -10.39 -2.76
N LYS A 113 -3.25 -10.52 -4.09
CA LYS A 113 -2.12 -11.11 -4.82
C LYS A 113 -1.47 -10.07 -5.73
N GLY A 114 -0.20 -10.28 -6.06
CA GLY A 114 0.56 -9.41 -6.96
C GLY A 114 1.38 -8.34 -6.25
N PHE A 115 2.26 -7.69 -7.02
CA PHE A 115 3.29 -6.77 -6.52
C PHE A 115 2.73 -5.57 -5.75
N ASP A 116 1.73 -4.88 -6.32
CA ASP A 116 1.10 -3.73 -5.68
C ASP A 116 0.45 -4.09 -4.34
N ASN A 117 -0.17 -5.28 -4.26
CA ASN A 117 -0.73 -5.79 -3.01
C ASN A 117 0.37 -6.08 -1.99
N SER A 118 1.51 -6.63 -2.39
CA SER A 118 2.62 -6.90 -1.47
C SER A 118 3.16 -5.62 -0.84
N GLY A 119 3.38 -4.55 -1.62
CA GLY A 119 3.84 -3.26 -1.08
C GLY A 119 2.84 -2.67 -0.09
N PHE A 120 1.54 -2.87 -0.32
CA PHE A 120 0.50 -2.46 0.59
C PHE A 120 0.43 -3.32 1.86
N GLN A 121 0.59 -4.63 1.71
CA GLN A 121 0.59 -5.60 2.82
C GLN A 121 1.73 -5.34 3.80
N THR A 122 2.94 -5.05 3.31
CA THR A 122 4.09 -4.75 4.18
C THR A 122 3.86 -3.50 5.01
N LEU A 123 3.28 -2.45 4.41
CA LEU A 123 2.95 -1.22 5.12
C LEU A 123 1.91 -1.45 6.24
N ILE A 124 0.82 -2.17 5.93
CA ILE A 124 -0.19 -2.52 6.94
C ILE A 124 0.39 -3.43 8.02
N TYR A 125 1.22 -4.39 7.64
CA TYR A 125 1.87 -5.29 8.59
C TYR A 125 2.73 -4.52 9.60
N ASP A 126 3.57 -3.59 9.16
CA ASP A 126 4.40 -2.79 10.07
C ASP A 126 3.57 -1.83 10.92
N LEU A 127 2.44 -1.30 10.44
CA LEU A 127 1.49 -0.58 11.30
C LEU A 127 1.04 -1.46 12.47
N LEU A 128 0.59 -2.69 12.19
CA LEU A 128 0.14 -3.63 13.21
C LEU A 128 1.29 -4.01 14.16
N GLN A 129 2.50 -4.16 13.64
CA GLN A 129 3.69 -4.44 14.43
C GLN A 129 4.00 -3.30 15.40
N THR A 130 3.98 -2.04 14.93
CA THR A 130 4.23 -0.87 15.78
C THR A 130 3.20 -0.72 16.89
N LYS A 131 2.02 -1.32 16.71
CA LYS A 131 0.92 -1.37 17.68
C LYS A 131 0.99 -2.61 18.59
N ASN A 132 2.02 -3.45 18.46
CA ASN A 132 2.21 -4.71 19.19
C ASN A 132 1.02 -5.67 19.08
N VAL A 133 0.41 -5.74 17.90
CA VAL A 133 -0.76 -6.60 17.64
C VAL A 133 -0.36 -8.08 17.70
N ASP A 134 -0.95 -8.80 18.65
CA ASP A 134 -0.84 -10.25 18.79
C ASP A 134 -2.06 -10.93 18.16
N TYR A 135 -2.06 -11.00 16.83
CA TYR A 135 -3.13 -11.62 16.06
C TYR A 135 -2.53 -12.36 14.87
N ASP A 136 -3.00 -13.59 14.65
CA ASP A 136 -2.54 -14.45 13.58
C ASP A 136 -3.33 -14.15 12.30
N TYR A 137 -2.66 -13.68 11.25
CA TYR A 137 -3.25 -13.40 9.93
C TYR A 137 -2.81 -14.46 8.92
N LYS A 138 -3.74 -14.88 8.06
CA LYS A 138 -3.43 -15.81 6.97
C LYS A 138 -3.00 -15.05 5.73
N VAL A 139 -1.82 -15.39 5.20
CA VAL A 139 -1.33 -14.84 3.93
C VAL A 139 -0.88 -15.99 3.05
N LYS A 140 -1.54 -16.18 1.90
CA LYS A 140 -1.32 -17.36 1.04
C LYS A 140 -1.43 -18.66 1.88
N ASN A 141 -0.32 -19.38 2.05
CA ASN A 141 -0.23 -20.63 2.81
C ASN A 141 0.49 -20.47 4.16
N GLU A 142 0.80 -19.24 4.56
CA GLU A 142 1.55 -18.94 5.78
C GLU A 142 0.68 -18.20 6.79
N ILE A 143 1.07 -18.28 8.06
CA ILE A 143 0.50 -17.47 9.15
C ILE A 143 1.55 -16.44 9.55
N ILE A 144 1.19 -15.17 9.51
CA ILE A 144 2.01 -14.08 10.05
C ILE A 144 1.39 -13.58 11.37
N ASN A 145 2.22 -13.12 12.30
CA ASN A 145 1.79 -12.46 13.51
C ASN A 145 2.70 -11.24 13.78
N PRO A 146 2.18 -10.01 13.71
CA PRO A 146 2.98 -8.79 13.82
C PRO A 146 3.84 -8.72 15.08
N LYS A 147 3.33 -9.16 16.23
CA LYS A 147 4.08 -9.16 17.48
C LYS A 147 5.15 -10.25 17.54
N LYS A 148 4.84 -11.45 17.04
CA LYS A 148 5.75 -12.62 17.13
C LYS A 148 6.86 -12.58 16.08
N ASP A 149 6.52 -12.18 14.86
CA ASP A 149 7.45 -12.22 13.72
C ASP A 149 8.30 -10.93 13.61
N GLY A 150 7.95 -9.87 14.35
CA GLY A 150 8.70 -8.62 14.37
C GLY A 150 8.45 -7.74 13.14
N SER A 151 9.19 -6.64 13.04
CA SER A 151 8.99 -5.65 11.97
C SER A 151 9.65 -6.11 10.67
N PHE A 152 8.94 -5.97 9.56
CA PHE A 152 9.49 -6.23 8.24
C PHE A 152 10.58 -5.20 7.93
N LEU A 153 10.29 -3.90 8.09
CA LEU A 153 11.25 -2.82 7.85
C LEU A 153 12.51 -2.87 8.73
N LYS A 154 12.44 -3.47 9.93
CA LYS A 154 13.61 -3.61 10.83
C LYS A 154 14.22 -5.00 10.82
N ASN A 155 13.87 -5.85 9.85
CA ASN A 155 14.42 -7.20 9.76
C ASN A 155 15.93 -7.13 9.43
N PRO A 156 16.82 -7.71 10.28
CA PRO A 156 18.27 -7.66 10.06
C PRO A 156 18.74 -8.26 8.73
N SER A 157 17.99 -9.23 8.18
CA SER A 157 18.29 -9.86 6.89
C SER A 157 18.19 -8.87 5.74
N ILE A 158 17.28 -7.89 5.81
CA ILE A 158 17.16 -6.83 4.80
C ILE A 158 18.40 -5.92 4.81
N ALA A 159 18.86 -5.51 6.00
CA ALA A 159 20.04 -4.66 6.12
C ALA A 159 21.32 -5.38 5.63
N LYS A 160 21.42 -6.68 5.91
CA LYS A 160 22.50 -7.51 5.37
C LYS A 160 22.45 -7.56 3.84
N LEU A 161 21.27 -7.83 3.26
CA LEU A 161 21.07 -7.89 1.82
C LEU A 161 21.37 -6.56 1.14
N GLU A 162 20.92 -5.44 1.70
CA GLU A 162 21.22 -4.10 1.19
C GLU A 162 22.74 -3.85 1.12
N LYS A 163 23.46 -4.23 2.18
CA LYS A 163 24.92 -4.09 2.23
C LYS A 163 25.61 -4.93 1.16
N GLU A 164 25.23 -6.20 1.00
CA GLU A 164 25.77 -7.10 -0.03
C GLU A 164 25.58 -6.50 -1.43
N ILE A 165 24.38 -5.99 -1.74
CA ILE A 165 24.10 -5.33 -3.03
C ILE A 165 24.94 -4.06 -3.23
N LEU A 166 25.08 -3.22 -2.20
CA LEU A 166 25.91 -2.02 -2.30
C LEU A 166 27.37 -2.35 -2.58
N GLU A 167 27.89 -3.44 -2.00
CA GLU A 167 29.26 -3.91 -2.23
C GLU A 167 29.46 -4.46 -3.65
N SER A 168 28.51 -5.22 -4.19
CA SER A 168 28.59 -5.82 -5.53
C SER A 168 28.57 -4.79 -6.68
N PHE A 169 27.92 -3.64 -6.49
CA PHE A 169 27.75 -2.62 -7.54
C PHE A 169 28.46 -1.28 -7.27
N ASN A 170 29.34 -1.22 -6.28
CA ASN A 170 29.97 0.02 -5.81
C ASN A 170 30.75 0.82 -6.87
N LYS A 171 31.22 0.16 -7.94
CA LYS A 171 32.03 0.78 -9.01
C LYS A 171 31.22 1.36 -10.16
N ASP A 172 29.93 1.03 -10.28
CA ASP A 172 29.07 1.47 -11.38
C ASP A 172 27.78 2.11 -10.83
N ILE A 173 27.68 3.43 -10.96
CA ILE A 173 26.56 4.23 -10.46
C ILE A 173 25.25 3.82 -11.12
N ALA A 174 25.27 3.55 -12.42
CA ALA A 174 24.06 3.20 -13.17
C ALA A 174 23.56 1.82 -12.75
N LYS A 175 24.45 0.83 -12.68
CA LYS A 175 24.11 -0.50 -12.17
C LYS A 175 23.65 -0.47 -10.72
N SER A 176 24.34 0.28 -9.86
CA SER A 176 23.93 0.43 -8.46
C SER A 176 22.51 0.98 -8.33
N LYS A 177 22.13 1.95 -9.17
CA LYS A 177 20.76 2.49 -9.18
C LYS A 177 19.72 1.44 -9.56
N ILE A 178 19.98 0.66 -10.62
CA ILE A 178 19.06 -0.40 -11.06
C ILE A 178 19.01 -1.54 -10.05
N ALA A 179 20.15 -1.98 -9.52
CA ALA A 179 20.22 -3.01 -8.49
C ALA A 179 19.40 -2.63 -7.25
N ARG A 180 19.40 -1.35 -6.84
CA ARG A 180 18.52 -0.85 -5.75
C ARG A 180 17.03 -0.96 -6.09
N GLN A 181 16.64 -0.74 -7.34
CA GLN A 181 15.25 -0.92 -7.77
C GLN A 181 14.87 -2.41 -7.78
N VAL A 182 15.73 -3.27 -8.31
CA VAL A 182 15.57 -4.73 -8.28
C VAL A 182 15.49 -5.24 -6.83
N PHE A 183 16.35 -4.74 -5.95
CA PHE A 183 16.30 -5.02 -4.51
C PHE A 183 14.97 -4.62 -3.90
N SER A 184 14.48 -3.40 -4.17
CA SER A 184 13.18 -2.94 -3.64
C SER A 184 12.03 -3.83 -4.12
N ALA A 185 12.05 -4.25 -5.39
CA ALA A 185 11.06 -5.15 -5.94
C ALA A 185 11.14 -6.56 -5.31
N TYR A 186 12.36 -7.06 -5.12
CA TYR A 186 12.63 -8.33 -4.44
C TYR A 186 12.05 -8.33 -3.02
N LEU A 187 12.23 -7.25 -2.26
CA LEU A 187 11.72 -7.13 -0.89
C LEU A 187 10.20 -7.31 -0.84
N PHE A 188 9.45 -6.65 -1.72
CA PHE A 188 7.99 -6.79 -1.74
C PHE A 188 7.54 -8.13 -2.31
N GLN A 189 8.22 -8.68 -3.30
CA GLN A 189 7.88 -10.00 -3.83
C GLN A 189 8.00 -11.10 -2.75
N ASN A 190 9.05 -11.03 -1.93
CA ASN A 190 9.43 -12.08 -0.99
C ASN A 190 9.18 -11.72 0.48
N TRP A 191 8.34 -10.72 0.75
CA TRP A 191 8.21 -10.13 2.09
C TRP A 191 7.84 -11.13 3.20
N ILE A 192 7.02 -12.15 2.89
CA ILE A 192 6.62 -13.20 3.84
C ILE A 192 7.83 -14.09 4.18
N ASP A 193 8.59 -14.51 3.18
CA ASP A 193 9.75 -15.37 3.38
C ASP A 193 10.86 -14.63 4.12
N ILE A 194 11.07 -13.35 3.81
CA ILE A 194 11.97 -12.45 4.55
C ILE A 194 11.53 -12.38 6.02
N LEU A 195 10.24 -12.12 6.26
CA LEU A 195 9.69 -12.03 7.61
C LEU A 195 9.88 -13.33 8.40
N LYS A 196 9.74 -14.47 7.74
CA LYS A 196 9.92 -15.81 8.34
C LYS A 196 11.36 -16.31 8.33
N ASN A 197 12.33 -15.49 7.91
CA ASN A 197 13.75 -15.85 7.79
C ASN A 197 13.97 -17.13 6.96
N LYS A 198 13.19 -17.31 5.89
CA LYS A 198 13.27 -18.46 4.96
C LYS A 198 14.12 -18.16 3.72
N THR A 199 14.77 -17.01 3.66
CA THR A 199 15.47 -16.56 2.45
C THR A 199 16.93 -17.02 2.45
N ILE A 200 17.43 -17.42 1.27
CA ILE A 200 18.75 -18.05 1.09
C ILE A 200 19.40 -17.47 -0.18
N GLU A 201 20.60 -16.91 -0.02
CA GLU A 201 21.41 -16.38 -1.13
C GLU A 201 20.71 -15.31 -2.01
N ASP A 202 19.87 -14.48 -1.39
CA ASP A 202 19.01 -13.50 -2.09
C ASP A 202 19.77 -12.47 -2.94
N HIS A 203 21.01 -12.13 -2.56
CA HIS A 203 21.83 -11.19 -3.32
C HIS A 203 22.08 -11.71 -4.74
N LYS A 204 22.25 -13.03 -4.92
CA LYS A 204 22.48 -13.63 -6.24
C LYS A 204 21.29 -13.46 -7.16
N ILE A 205 20.07 -13.54 -6.62
CA ILE A 205 18.84 -13.32 -7.39
C ILE A 205 18.84 -11.89 -7.95
N ILE A 206 19.14 -10.91 -7.09
CA ILE A 206 19.19 -9.49 -7.49
C ILE A 206 20.32 -9.25 -8.49
N GLU A 207 21.49 -9.82 -8.28
CA GLU A 207 22.63 -9.73 -9.19
C GLU A 207 22.32 -10.30 -10.57
N ASN A 208 21.75 -11.51 -10.63
CA ASN A 208 21.37 -12.18 -11.87
C ASN A 208 20.34 -11.36 -12.66
N VAL A 209 19.29 -10.88 -11.99
CA VAL A 209 18.27 -10.03 -12.65
C VAL A 209 18.86 -8.71 -13.13
N THR A 210 19.74 -8.09 -12.33
CA THR A 210 20.43 -6.85 -12.73
C THR A 210 21.34 -7.08 -13.93
N ALA A 211 22.08 -8.20 -13.98
CA ALA A 211 22.94 -8.56 -15.11
C ALA A 211 22.14 -8.70 -16.41
N VAL A 212 20.95 -9.31 -16.36
CA VAL A 212 20.05 -9.40 -17.53
C VAL A 212 19.57 -8.02 -17.97
N LEU A 213 19.20 -7.13 -17.03
CA LEU A 213 18.79 -5.75 -17.36
C LEU A 213 19.90 -4.93 -18.02
N PHE A 214 21.16 -5.31 -17.83
CA PHE A 214 22.33 -4.69 -18.47
C PHE A 214 22.85 -5.47 -19.69
N ASN A 215 22.13 -6.48 -20.17
CA ASN A 215 22.52 -7.36 -21.28
C ASN A 215 23.85 -8.10 -21.05
N GLU A 216 24.23 -8.35 -19.79
CA GLU A 216 25.43 -9.09 -19.40
C GLU A 216 25.16 -10.60 -19.25
N LYS A 217 23.88 -10.95 -19.16
CA LYS A 217 23.34 -12.30 -19.06
C LYS A 217 22.07 -12.38 -19.91
N GLU A 218 21.73 -13.56 -20.43
CA GLU A 218 20.48 -13.75 -21.16
C GLU A 218 19.31 -14.09 -20.21
N GLU A 219 18.08 -13.65 -20.55
CA GLU A 219 16.87 -13.94 -19.76
C GLU A 219 16.64 -15.45 -19.55
N LYS A 220 17.01 -16.27 -20.55
CA LYS A 220 16.83 -17.74 -20.50
C LYS A 220 17.66 -18.39 -19.37
N ASP A 221 18.70 -17.70 -18.90
CA ASP A 221 19.62 -18.17 -17.86
C ASP A 221 19.13 -17.82 -16.45
N LEU A 222 17.94 -17.20 -16.33
CA LEU A 222 17.28 -16.94 -15.05
C LEU A 222 16.49 -18.17 -14.59
N ASN A 223 16.47 -18.42 -13.28
CA ASN A 223 15.55 -19.40 -12.69
C ASN A 223 14.11 -18.82 -12.58
N GLU A 224 13.15 -19.64 -12.17
CA GLU A 224 11.74 -19.20 -12.11
C GLU A 224 11.49 -18.01 -11.16
N SER A 225 12.13 -17.98 -10.00
CA SER A 225 12.00 -16.85 -9.05
C SER A 225 12.58 -15.56 -9.64
N GLU A 226 13.74 -15.66 -10.28
CA GLU A 226 14.41 -14.55 -10.96
C GLU A 226 13.60 -14.03 -12.15
N LYS A 227 12.98 -14.92 -12.94
CA LYS A 227 12.09 -14.54 -14.06
C LYS A 227 10.87 -13.76 -13.57
N ILE A 228 10.26 -14.19 -12.47
CA ILE A 228 9.11 -13.48 -11.86
C ILE A 228 9.53 -12.07 -11.46
N LEU A 229 10.70 -11.91 -10.85
CA LEU A 229 11.24 -10.61 -10.46
C LEU A 229 11.58 -9.75 -11.67
N TYR A 230 12.27 -10.31 -12.66
CA TYR A 230 12.65 -9.63 -13.90
C TYR A 230 11.43 -9.12 -14.68
N ALA A 231 10.33 -9.87 -14.70
CA ALA A 231 9.09 -9.47 -15.38
C ALA A 231 8.48 -8.17 -14.84
N LEU A 232 8.85 -7.71 -13.65
CA LEU A 232 8.40 -6.42 -13.10
C LEU A 232 9.09 -5.20 -13.76
N PHE A 233 10.14 -5.44 -14.57
CA PHE A 233 10.96 -4.40 -15.20
C PHE A 233 10.85 -4.38 -16.73
N LYS A 234 9.99 -5.23 -17.31
CA LYS A 234 9.64 -5.21 -18.74
C LYS A 234 8.48 -4.25 -19.00
#